data_AF-A0A3M1NM75-F1
#
_entry.id   AF-A0A3M1NM75-F1
#
_cell.length_a   1.000
_cell.length_b   1.000
_cell.length_c   1.000
_cell.angle_alpha   90.00
_cell.angle_beta   90.00
_cell.angle_gamma   90.00
#
_symmetry.space_group_name_H-M   'P 1'
#
loop_
_entity.id
_entity.type
_entity.pdbx_description
1 polymer ?
#
loop_
_entity_poly.entity_id
_entity_poly.type
_entity_poly.pdbx_seq_one_letter_code
_entity_poly.pdbx_strand_id
1 'polypeptide(L)'
;MSKHVCGTCGNKIDVDARFCPHCGSKNIVNENLCPNCHYENEADARFCVSCGKPLTPGAKKSKKHSSHKPGKGKAKARAPVSSRKEQSPLSFPIILAGLILIGAVAVYFTSNRGARTSSGKIMYEQPTSNVALENNVVDIASQFSCACGSCGEESLEKCLCPTAQKERQMIRELLQQGKDKKQVIAMVNEVYGHLKTNVNFP
;
A
#
# COMPACT_ATOMS: atom_id res chain seq x y z
N MET A 1 21.17 -6.53 -28.60
CA MET A 1 19.70 -6.64 -28.46
C MET A 1 19.27 -6.05 -27.12
N SER A 2 18.18 -5.29 -27.12
CA SER A 2 17.56 -4.79 -25.90
C SER A 2 16.84 -5.94 -25.17
N LYS A 3 16.91 -5.98 -23.85
CA LYS A 3 16.28 -7.03 -23.03
C LYS A 3 15.34 -6.40 -22.01
N HIS A 4 14.24 -7.08 -21.71
CA HIS A 4 13.34 -6.70 -20.62
C HIS A 4 13.00 -7.93 -19.77
N VAL A 5 12.34 -7.71 -18.64
CA VAL A 5 11.97 -8.78 -17.71
C VAL A 5 10.56 -9.28 -18.06
N CYS A 6 10.41 -10.59 -18.23
CA CYS A 6 9.12 -11.23 -18.44
C CYS A 6 8.20 -10.98 -17.24
N GLY A 7 7.04 -10.35 -17.45
CA GLY A 7 6.07 -10.06 -16.38
C GLY A 7 5.44 -11.31 -15.74
N THR A 8 5.55 -12.49 -16.38
CA THR A 8 5.02 -13.75 -15.84
C THR A 8 6.03 -14.49 -14.97
N CYS A 9 7.28 -14.65 -15.43
CA CYS A 9 8.27 -15.49 -14.75
C CYS A 9 9.52 -14.75 -14.25
N GLY A 10 9.65 -13.45 -14.53
CA GLY A 10 10.78 -12.64 -14.06
C GLY A 10 12.11 -12.87 -14.78
N ASN A 11 12.16 -13.76 -15.78
CA ASN A 11 13.39 -13.96 -16.56
C ASN A 11 13.62 -12.85 -17.58
N LYS A 12 14.89 -12.55 -17.87
CA LYS A 12 15.26 -11.58 -18.90
C LYS A 12 15.03 -12.19 -20.29
N ILE A 13 14.24 -11.52 -21.12
CA ILE A 13 13.93 -11.95 -22.48
C ILE A 13 14.27 -10.85 -23.47
N ASP A 14 14.48 -11.25 -24.72
CA ASP A 14 14.69 -10.32 -25.82
C ASP A 14 13.41 -9.53 -26.10
N VAL A 15 13.52 -8.23 -26.41
CA VAL A 15 12.35 -7.40 -26.74
C VAL A 15 11.66 -7.89 -28.01
N ASP A 16 12.41 -8.48 -28.94
CA ASP A 16 11.90 -8.95 -30.23
C ASP A 16 11.33 -10.39 -30.17
N ALA A 17 11.47 -11.07 -29.02
CA ALA A 17 10.92 -12.40 -28.85
C ALA A 17 9.38 -12.36 -28.91
N ARG A 18 8.70 -13.29 -29.60
CA ARG A 18 7.23 -13.34 -29.58
C ARG A 18 6.67 -13.94 -28.29
N PHE A 19 7.43 -14.84 -27.67
CA PHE A 19 7.09 -15.54 -26.44
C PHE A 19 8.32 -15.63 -25.53
N CYS A 20 8.10 -15.71 -24.23
CA CYS A 20 9.16 -15.93 -23.25
C CYS A 20 9.73 -17.35 -23.43
N PRO A 21 11.03 -17.53 -23.73
CA PRO A 21 11.63 -18.86 -23.91
C PRO A 21 11.72 -19.66 -22.60
N HIS A 22 11.47 -19.02 -21.45
CA HIS A 22 11.55 -19.66 -20.14
C HIS A 22 10.20 -20.15 -19.60
N CYS A 23 9.09 -19.51 -19.97
CA CYS A 23 7.76 -19.86 -19.43
C CYS A 23 6.64 -19.91 -20.48
N GLY A 24 6.93 -19.65 -21.76
CA GLY A 24 5.97 -19.74 -22.85
C GLY A 24 4.92 -18.62 -22.91
N SER A 25 4.89 -17.68 -21.95
CA SER A 25 3.95 -16.57 -22.00
C SER A 25 4.25 -15.64 -23.18
N LYS A 26 3.20 -15.01 -23.73
CA LYS A 26 3.35 -14.02 -24.80
C LYS A 26 4.25 -12.89 -24.31
N ASN A 27 5.22 -12.51 -25.13
CA ASN A 27 6.02 -11.34 -24.83
C ASN A 27 5.15 -10.10 -25.03
N ILE A 28 4.87 -9.39 -23.95
CA ILE A 28 4.17 -8.10 -23.97
C ILE A 28 5.16 -7.07 -23.45
N VAL A 29 5.72 -6.30 -24.38
CA VAL A 29 6.54 -5.13 -24.05
C VAL A 29 5.59 -4.01 -23.67
N ASN A 30 5.15 -4.00 -22.41
CA ASN A 30 4.37 -2.89 -21.86
C ASN A 30 5.31 -1.74 -21.50
N GLU A 31 5.28 -0.67 -22.29
CA GLU A 31 6.11 0.53 -22.09
C GLU A 31 5.86 1.22 -20.73
N ASN A 32 4.65 1.01 -20.18
CA ASN A 32 4.19 1.59 -18.93
C ASN A 32 4.62 0.77 -17.70
N LEU A 33 5.07 -0.47 -17.88
CA LEU A 33 5.48 -1.32 -16.76
C LEU A 33 6.92 -1.05 -16.36
N CYS A 34 7.15 -0.86 -15.06
CA CYS A 34 8.49 -0.71 -14.55
C CYS A 34 9.32 -2.00 -14.77
N PRO A 35 10.46 -1.95 -15.49
CA PRO A 35 11.27 -3.14 -15.75
C PRO A 35 11.98 -3.67 -14.50
N ASN A 36 11.91 -2.94 -13.38
CA ASN A 36 12.55 -3.32 -12.12
C ASN A 36 11.58 -3.92 -11.09
N CYS A 37 10.35 -3.40 -11.01
CA CYS A 37 9.38 -3.83 -9.99
C CYS A 37 8.00 -4.15 -10.55
N HIS A 38 7.81 -4.04 -11.87
CA HIS A 38 6.57 -4.36 -12.60
C HIS A 38 5.33 -3.55 -12.20
N TYR A 39 5.51 -2.48 -11.42
CA TYR A 39 4.44 -1.53 -11.17
C TYR A 39 4.11 -0.79 -12.47
N GLU A 40 2.82 -0.67 -12.77
CA GLU A 40 2.31 0.07 -13.92
C GLU A 40 2.39 1.59 -13.64
N ASN A 41 2.94 2.35 -14.59
CA ASN A 41 3.12 3.79 -14.47
C ASN A 41 2.38 4.51 -15.60
N GLU A 42 2.17 5.80 -15.43
CA GLU A 42 1.71 6.67 -16.51
C GLU A 42 2.65 6.59 -17.72
N ALA A 43 2.11 6.73 -18.93
CA ALA A 43 2.89 6.58 -20.17
C ALA A 43 4.04 7.60 -20.32
N ASP A 44 3.94 8.75 -19.66
CA ASP A 44 4.96 9.80 -19.63
C ASP A 44 5.86 9.74 -18.38
N ALA A 45 5.64 8.76 -17.49
CA ALA A 45 6.42 8.62 -16.28
C ALA A 45 7.90 8.37 -16.60
N ARG A 46 8.77 9.19 -16.00
CA ARG A 46 10.24 9.04 -16.15
C ARG A 46 10.86 8.13 -15.10
N PHE A 47 10.19 8.00 -13.95
CA PHE A 47 10.59 7.18 -12.81
C PHE A 47 9.39 6.40 -12.31
N CYS A 48 9.63 5.19 -11.83
CA CYS A 48 8.60 4.36 -11.26
C CYS A 48 8.06 4.96 -9.96
N VAL A 49 6.74 5.11 -9.85
CA VAL A 49 6.10 5.66 -8.63
C VAL A 49 6.17 4.70 -7.44
N SER A 50 6.36 3.41 -7.71
CA SER A 50 6.48 2.38 -6.67
C SER A 50 7.92 2.18 -6.18
N CYS A 51 8.91 2.10 -7.06
CA CYS A 51 10.31 1.80 -6.66
C CYS A 51 11.32 2.93 -6.90
N GLY A 52 10.93 4.03 -7.54
CA GLY A 52 11.77 5.21 -7.78
C GLY A 52 12.88 5.03 -8.84
N LYS A 53 13.01 3.85 -9.46
CA LYS A 53 13.97 3.60 -10.55
C LYS A 53 13.50 4.20 -11.87
N PRO A 54 14.41 4.65 -12.76
CA PRO A 54 14.05 5.22 -14.05
C PRO A 54 13.38 4.19 -14.96
N LEU A 55 12.40 4.63 -15.74
CA LEU A 55 11.67 3.79 -16.70
C LEU A 55 12.35 3.76 -18.07
N THR A 56 13.06 4.83 -18.44
CA THR A 56 13.80 4.92 -19.71
C THR A 56 15.29 5.19 -19.50
N PRO A 57 16.19 4.59 -20.33
CA PRO A 57 17.61 4.93 -20.33
C PRO A 57 17.80 6.38 -20.76
N GLY A 58 18.13 7.27 -19.81
CA GLY A 58 18.31 8.71 -20.07
C GLY A 58 17.56 9.63 -19.12
N ALA A 59 16.71 9.11 -18.23
CA ALA A 59 16.14 9.88 -17.12
C ALA A 59 17.23 10.20 -16.06
N LYS A 60 18.08 11.20 -16.33
CA LYS A 60 18.96 11.76 -15.30
C LYS A 60 18.11 12.54 -14.31
N LYS A 61 18.38 12.37 -13.01
CA LYS A 61 17.83 13.24 -11.96
C LYS A 61 18.24 14.68 -12.29
N SER A 62 17.32 15.48 -12.78
CA SER A 62 17.47 16.94 -12.77
C SER A 62 17.56 17.34 -11.30
N LYS A 63 18.77 17.66 -10.84
CA LYS A 63 18.96 18.36 -9.58
C LYS A 63 18.35 19.75 -9.76
N LYS A 64 17.11 19.93 -9.35
CA LYS A 64 16.65 21.24 -8.88
C LYS A 64 16.17 21.09 -7.45
N HIS A 65 16.96 21.68 -6.57
CA HIS A 65 16.57 22.13 -5.26
C HIS A 65 15.20 22.81 -5.32
N SER A 66 14.30 22.43 -4.41
CA SER A 66 13.57 23.43 -3.64
C SER A 66 13.09 22.83 -2.33
N SER A 67 14.00 22.78 -1.36
CA SER A 67 13.60 23.03 0.02
C SER A 67 13.10 24.48 0.09
N HIS A 68 11.79 24.68 0.15
CA HIS A 68 11.27 25.92 0.71
C HIS A 68 11.27 25.79 2.24
N LYS A 69 12.40 26.20 2.81
CA LYS A 69 12.54 26.60 4.21
C LYS A 69 12.61 28.13 4.20
N PRO A 70 11.72 28.87 4.88
CA PRO A 70 11.91 30.31 4.98
C PRO A 70 13.05 30.59 5.97
N GLY A 71 14.14 31.15 5.42
CA GLY A 71 15.34 31.54 6.15
C GLY A 71 15.19 32.89 6.83
N LYS A 72 15.81 32.98 8.01
CA LYS A 72 16.09 34.22 8.75
C LYS A 72 17.16 35.04 8.01
N GLY A 73 16.92 36.32 7.79
CA GLY A 73 17.90 37.29 7.30
C GLY A 73 17.79 38.60 8.07
N LYS A 74 18.91 39.08 8.62
CA LYS A 74 19.05 40.25 9.49
C LYS A 74 19.16 41.56 8.67
N ALA A 75 18.64 42.66 9.20
CA ALA A 75 19.05 44.01 8.81
C ALA A 75 19.18 44.93 10.05
N LYS A 76 20.26 45.71 10.11
CA LYS A 76 20.59 46.71 11.13
C LYS A 76 20.14 48.12 10.69
N ALA A 77 19.79 48.96 11.67
CA ALA A 77 19.88 50.44 11.82
C ALA A 77 19.50 51.36 10.63
N ARG A 78 18.76 52.48 10.76
CA ARG A 78 18.87 53.60 11.72
C ARG A 78 17.58 54.50 11.71
N ALA A 79 17.41 55.29 12.77
CA ALA A 79 16.35 56.23 13.20
C ALA A 79 15.94 57.35 12.17
N PRO A 80 14.92 58.24 12.38
CA PRO A 80 14.45 58.74 13.69
C PRO A 80 12.97 59.22 13.89
N VAL A 81 12.67 59.47 15.17
CA VAL A 81 11.95 60.63 15.74
C VAL A 81 10.41 60.68 15.79
N SER A 82 9.97 60.90 17.04
CA SER A 82 8.85 61.72 17.52
C SER A 82 7.49 61.09 17.75
N SER A 83 7.11 61.19 19.03
CA SER A 83 5.77 61.50 19.53
C SER A 83 4.74 60.39 19.44
N ARG A 84 3.88 60.15 20.42
CA ARG A 84 3.62 60.60 21.81
C ARG A 84 2.34 59.83 22.15
N LYS A 85 2.12 59.49 23.43
CA LYS A 85 0.81 59.09 24.01
C LYS A 85 0.26 57.73 23.52
N GLU A 86 -0.44 56.91 24.28
CA GLU A 86 -0.93 56.96 25.66
C GLU A 86 -1.45 55.54 26.02
N GLN A 87 -1.10 55.05 27.21
CA GLN A 87 -1.88 54.18 28.12
C GLN A 87 -2.80 53.05 27.58
N SER A 88 -2.53 51.80 27.97
CA SER A 88 -3.38 51.02 28.90
C SER A 88 -2.87 49.58 29.11
N PRO A 89 -3.16 48.93 30.28
CA PRO A 89 -2.55 47.67 30.68
C PRO A 89 -3.43 46.48 30.26
N LEU A 90 -2.94 45.61 29.37
CA LEU A 90 -3.59 44.32 29.09
C LEU A 90 -2.93 43.23 29.94
N SER A 91 -3.72 42.69 30.87
CA SER A 91 -3.31 41.93 32.04
C SER A 91 -2.69 40.56 31.70
N PHE A 92 -1.48 40.34 32.24
CA PHE A 92 -0.67 39.11 32.22
C PHE A 92 -1.38 37.76 32.45
N PRO A 93 -2.48 37.60 33.23
CA PRO A 93 -3.15 36.31 33.40
C PRO A 93 -3.70 35.65 32.13
N ILE A 94 -4.13 36.43 31.12
CA ILE A 94 -4.76 35.87 29.90
C ILE A 94 -3.72 35.15 29.03
N ILE A 95 -2.49 35.65 29.00
CA ILE A 95 -1.38 35.08 28.22
C ILE A 95 -0.96 33.73 28.81
N LEU A 96 -0.94 33.60 30.15
CA LEU A 96 -0.57 32.35 30.82
C LEU A 96 -1.62 31.26 30.60
N ALA A 97 -2.91 31.60 30.72
CA ALA A 97 -4.02 30.68 30.47
C ALA A 97 -4.05 30.21 29.01
N GLY A 98 -3.78 31.11 28.06
CA GLY A 98 -3.67 30.78 26.64
C GLY A 98 -2.53 29.79 26.34
N LEU A 99 -1.35 30.00 26.93
CA LEU A 99 -0.21 29.08 26.75
C LEU A 99 -0.47 27.69 27.35
N ILE A 100 -1.15 27.62 28.51
CA ILE A 100 -1.54 26.36 29.14
C ILE A 100 -2.56 25.60 28.27
N LEU A 101 -3.56 26.29 27.73
CA LEU A 101 -4.54 25.69 26.82
C LEU A 101 -3.90 25.19 25.52
N ILE A 102 -3.00 25.96 24.90
CA ILE A 102 -2.29 25.54 23.69
C ILE A 102 -1.42 24.32 23.98
N GLY A 103 -0.73 24.29 25.13
CA GLY A 103 0.05 23.14 25.58
C GLY A 103 -0.81 21.89 25.79
N ALA A 104 -1.95 22.02 26.47
CA ALA A 104 -2.88 20.92 26.69
C ALA A 104 -3.46 20.37 25.39
N VAL A 105 -3.83 21.25 24.44
CA VAL A 105 -4.33 20.85 23.11
C VAL A 105 -3.24 20.15 22.30
N ALA A 106 -2.00 20.65 22.34
CA ALA A 106 -0.88 20.01 21.66
C ALA A 106 -0.59 18.62 22.24
N VAL A 107 -0.55 18.48 23.56
CA VAL A 107 -0.39 17.19 24.25
C VAL A 107 -1.52 16.24 23.89
N TYR A 108 -2.78 16.69 23.99
CA TYR A 108 -3.96 15.93 23.58
C TYR A 108 -3.85 15.46 22.13
N PHE A 109 -3.45 16.32 21.20
CA PHE A 109 -3.28 15.95 19.79
C PHE A 109 -2.13 14.97 19.57
N THR A 110 -1.01 15.09 20.29
CA THR A 110 0.10 14.13 20.20
C THR A 110 -0.27 12.78 20.80
N SER A 111 -1.07 12.75 21.86
CA SER A 111 -1.57 11.52 22.48
C SER A 111 -2.67 10.85 21.64
N ASN A 112 -3.53 11.63 20.97
CA ASN A 112 -4.58 11.10 20.08
C ASN A 112 -4.11 10.82 18.65
N ARG A 113 -2.88 11.20 18.27
CA ARG A 113 -2.25 10.67 17.06
C ARG A 113 -1.79 9.24 17.34
N GLY A 114 -2.76 8.33 17.34
CA GLY A 114 -2.49 6.90 17.24
C GLY A 114 -1.49 6.67 16.12
N ALA A 115 -0.42 5.95 16.44
CA ALA A 115 0.69 5.66 15.55
C ALA A 115 0.16 5.00 14.26
N ARG A 116 0.01 5.79 13.19
CA ARG A 116 -0.08 5.25 11.83
C ARG A 116 1.32 4.89 11.38
N THR A 117 1.80 3.74 11.84
CA THR A 117 2.89 3.03 11.20
C THR A 117 2.37 2.50 9.86
N SER A 118 2.47 3.34 8.83
CA SER A 118 2.48 2.89 7.44
C SER A 118 3.82 2.21 7.19
N SER A 119 4.02 1.03 7.80
CA SER A 119 5.01 0.08 7.32
C SER A 119 4.35 -0.67 6.17
N GLY A 120 4.94 -0.57 4.99
CA GLY A 120 4.59 -1.43 3.86
C GLY A 120 4.69 -2.88 4.30
N LYS A 121 3.54 -3.49 4.61
CA LYS A 121 3.45 -4.93 4.80
C LYS A 121 3.69 -5.55 3.44
N ILE A 122 4.80 -6.26 3.35
CA ILE A 122 4.97 -7.36 2.41
C ILE A 122 3.67 -8.16 2.42
N MET A 123 3.12 -8.45 1.24
CA MET A 123 1.87 -9.19 1.03
C MET A 123 2.10 -10.67 1.34
N TYR A 124 2.49 -10.97 2.58
CA TYR A 124 2.34 -12.29 3.16
C TYR A 124 1.03 -12.26 3.92
N GLU A 125 0.19 -13.24 3.63
CA GLU A 125 -1.00 -13.50 4.42
C GLU A 125 -0.61 -13.55 5.89
N GLN A 126 -1.30 -12.76 6.73
CA GLN A 126 -1.04 -12.73 8.15
C GLN A 126 -2.15 -13.50 8.86
N PRO A 127 -1.92 -14.79 9.19
CA PRO A 127 -2.83 -15.53 10.05
C PRO A 127 -3.03 -14.77 11.36
N THR A 128 -4.24 -14.82 11.87
CA THR A 128 -4.55 -14.28 13.20
C THR A 128 -3.97 -15.19 14.29
N SER A 129 -3.80 -14.67 15.50
CA SER A 129 -3.43 -15.50 16.67
C SER A 129 -4.58 -16.39 17.17
N ASN A 130 -5.79 -16.23 16.65
CA ASN A 130 -6.95 -17.01 17.05
C ASN A 130 -7.00 -18.32 16.27
N VAL A 131 -6.55 -19.41 16.92
CA VAL A 131 -6.49 -20.75 16.32
C VAL A 131 -7.87 -21.25 15.86
N ALA A 132 -8.93 -20.98 16.62
CA ALA A 132 -10.29 -21.41 16.25
C ALA A 132 -10.77 -20.70 14.98
N LEU A 133 -10.45 -19.41 14.83
CA LEU A 133 -10.75 -18.65 13.62
C LEU A 133 -9.98 -19.23 12.42
N GLU A 134 -8.67 -19.45 12.55
CA GLU A 134 -7.87 -19.99 11.44
C GLU A 134 -8.29 -21.41 11.04
N ASN A 135 -8.73 -22.25 11.99
CA ASN A 135 -9.31 -23.55 11.67
C ASN A 135 -10.57 -23.42 10.81
N ASN A 136 -11.43 -22.44 11.09
CA ASN A 136 -12.60 -22.16 10.26
C ASN A 136 -12.20 -21.61 8.87
N VAL A 137 -11.12 -20.83 8.79
CA VAL A 137 -10.58 -20.34 7.52
C VAL A 137 -10.09 -21.50 6.67
N VAL A 138 -9.33 -22.43 7.25
CA VAL A 138 -8.84 -23.64 6.56
C VAL A 138 -10.00 -24.52 6.12
N ASP A 139 -10.97 -24.78 7.01
CA ASP A 139 -12.16 -25.58 6.73
C ASP A 139 -12.97 -25.02 5.55
N ILE A 140 -13.23 -23.71 5.54
CA ILE A 140 -13.92 -23.05 4.42
C ILE A 140 -13.04 -23.09 3.18
N ALA A 141 -11.76 -22.74 3.27
CA ALA A 141 -10.86 -22.72 2.12
C ALA A 141 -10.69 -24.11 1.48
N SER A 142 -10.76 -25.19 2.25
CA SER A 142 -10.71 -26.56 1.74
C SER A 142 -11.86 -26.88 0.77
N GLN A 143 -12.95 -26.10 0.80
CA GLN A 143 -14.12 -26.28 -0.06
C GLN A 143 -13.95 -25.67 -1.45
N PHE A 144 -12.93 -24.84 -1.65
CA PHE A 144 -12.68 -24.13 -2.90
C PHE A 144 -11.43 -24.66 -3.61
N SER A 145 -11.47 -24.66 -4.95
CA SER A 145 -10.26 -24.71 -5.77
C SER A 145 -9.79 -23.30 -6.09
N CYS A 146 -8.48 -23.12 -6.25
CA CYS A 146 -7.91 -21.80 -6.50
C CYS A 146 -8.38 -21.22 -7.84
N ALA A 147 -9.01 -20.03 -7.79
CA ALA A 147 -9.54 -19.33 -8.96
C ALA A 147 -8.47 -18.60 -9.82
N CYS A 148 -7.18 -18.77 -9.51
CA CYS A 148 -6.10 -18.00 -10.15
C CYS A 148 -5.90 -18.33 -11.66
N GLY A 149 -6.41 -19.47 -12.14
CA GLY A 149 -6.24 -19.94 -13.53
C GLY A 149 -4.86 -20.53 -13.88
N SER A 150 -3.84 -20.38 -13.04
CA SER A 150 -2.47 -20.85 -13.30
C SER A 150 -1.92 -21.84 -12.27
N CYS A 151 -2.70 -22.17 -11.23
CA CYS A 151 -2.25 -22.94 -10.07
C CYS A 151 -2.73 -24.40 -10.12
N GLY A 152 -3.21 -24.87 -11.27
CA GLY A 152 -3.60 -26.27 -11.49
C GLY A 152 -4.74 -26.76 -10.60
N GLU A 153 -5.72 -25.90 -10.31
CA GLU A 153 -6.90 -26.22 -9.47
C GLU A 153 -6.57 -26.70 -8.04
N GLU A 154 -5.40 -26.31 -7.52
CA GLU A 154 -4.99 -26.63 -6.15
C GLU A 154 -6.04 -26.16 -5.12
N SER A 155 -6.22 -26.94 -4.05
CA SER A 155 -7.09 -26.57 -2.92
C SER A 155 -6.73 -25.18 -2.42
N LEU A 156 -7.72 -24.31 -2.24
CA LEU A 156 -7.47 -22.94 -1.80
C LEU A 156 -6.72 -22.92 -0.46
N GLU A 157 -6.93 -23.86 0.45
CA GLU A 157 -6.19 -23.92 1.73
C GLU A 157 -4.66 -24.13 1.56
N LYS A 158 -4.22 -24.75 0.45
CA LYS A 158 -2.80 -25.11 0.19
C LYS A 158 -2.12 -24.13 -0.76
N CYS A 159 -2.90 -23.49 -1.63
CA CYS A 159 -2.36 -22.67 -2.70
C CYS A 159 -1.72 -21.38 -2.19
N LEU A 160 -0.44 -21.13 -2.49
CA LEU A 160 0.28 -19.95 -2.00
C LEU A 160 0.24 -18.74 -2.95
N CYS A 161 -0.55 -18.80 -4.02
CA CYS A 161 -0.59 -17.73 -5.00
C CYS A 161 -1.26 -16.44 -4.45
N PRO A 162 -0.99 -15.27 -5.05
CA PRO A 162 -1.58 -14.01 -4.60
C PRO A 162 -3.12 -13.98 -4.61
N THR A 163 -3.76 -14.66 -5.56
CA THR A 163 -5.23 -14.76 -5.60
C THR A 163 -5.75 -15.55 -4.41
N ALA A 164 -5.16 -16.73 -4.16
CA ALA A 164 -5.50 -17.57 -3.02
C ALA A 164 -5.29 -16.86 -1.69
N GLN A 165 -4.23 -16.04 -1.58
CA GLN A 165 -4.00 -15.24 -0.39
C GLN A 165 -5.08 -14.19 -0.14
N LYS A 166 -5.54 -13.51 -1.20
CA LYS A 166 -6.63 -12.53 -1.10
C LYS A 166 -7.96 -13.20 -0.73
N GLU A 167 -8.24 -14.36 -1.30
CA GLU A 167 -9.46 -15.10 -1.05
C GLU A 167 -9.54 -15.62 0.40
N ARG A 168 -8.45 -16.21 0.92
CA ARG A 168 -8.37 -16.57 2.34
C ARG A 168 -8.44 -15.37 3.28
N GLN A 169 -7.90 -14.22 2.85
CA GLN A 169 -8.04 -12.98 3.61
C GLN A 169 -9.50 -12.52 3.67
N MET A 170 -10.25 -12.62 2.57
CA MET A 170 -11.69 -12.35 2.57
C MET A 170 -12.45 -13.30 3.52
N ILE A 171 -12.12 -14.59 3.52
CA ILE A 171 -12.70 -15.57 4.46
C ILE A 171 -12.47 -15.12 5.92
N ARG A 172 -11.25 -14.71 6.26
CA ARG A 172 -10.94 -14.18 7.61
C ARG A 172 -11.78 -12.99 7.97
N GLU A 173 -11.89 -12.01 7.08
CA GLU A 173 -12.63 -10.77 7.32
C GLU A 173 -14.12 -11.04 7.54
N LEU A 174 -14.72 -11.92 6.75
CA LEU A 174 -16.13 -12.29 6.92
C LEU A 174 -16.39 -13.03 8.23
N LEU A 175 -15.51 -13.96 8.61
CA LEU A 175 -15.62 -14.65 9.90
C LEU A 175 -15.43 -13.68 11.08
N GLN A 176 -14.52 -12.72 10.97
CA GLN A 176 -14.33 -11.66 11.98
C GLN A 176 -15.54 -10.74 12.11
N GLN A 177 -16.31 -10.54 11.04
CA GLN A 177 -17.58 -9.82 11.05
C GLN A 177 -18.74 -10.64 11.65
N GLY A 178 -18.49 -11.87 12.10
CA GLY A 178 -19.50 -12.73 12.73
C GLY A 178 -20.41 -13.46 11.74
N LYS A 179 -20.02 -13.57 10.47
CA LYS A 179 -20.75 -14.37 9.47
C LYS A 179 -20.59 -15.86 9.77
N ASP A 180 -21.66 -16.63 9.61
CA ASP A 180 -21.59 -18.09 9.75
C ASP A 180 -20.93 -18.74 8.52
N LYS A 181 -20.45 -19.98 8.67
CA LYS A 181 -19.70 -20.66 7.60
C LYS A 181 -20.46 -20.74 6.28
N LYS A 182 -21.78 -21.02 6.29
CA LYS A 182 -22.59 -21.16 5.07
C LYS A 182 -22.70 -19.82 4.35
N GLN A 183 -22.90 -18.74 5.10
CA GLN A 183 -22.87 -17.38 4.56
C GLN A 183 -21.50 -17.04 3.95
N VAL A 184 -20.41 -17.36 4.64
CA VAL A 184 -19.05 -17.10 4.12
C VAL A 184 -18.80 -17.87 2.82
N ILE A 185 -19.13 -19.16 2.78
CA ILE A 185 -18.99 -19.99 1.58
C ILE A 185 -19.78 -19.39 0.41
N ALA A 186 -21.04 -19.00 0.64
CA ALA A 186 -21.87 -18.40 -0.39
C ALA A 186 -21.26 -17.08 -0.92
N MET A 187 -20.84 -16.18 -0.03
CA MET A 187 -20.23 -14.89 -0.42
C MET A 187 -18.89 -15.06 -1.13
N VAL A 188 -18.06 -16.01 -0.71
CA VAL A 188 -16.77 -16.28 -1.37
C VAL A 188 -16.98 -16.89 -2.74
N ASN A 189 -17.93 -17.83 -2.88
CA ASN A 189 -18.28 -18.39 -4.19
C ASN A 189 -18.89 -17.35 -5.13
N GLU A 190 -19.64 -16.38 -4.61
CA GLU A 190 -20.17 -15.28 -5.41
C GLU A 190 -19.05 -14.39 -5.99
N VAL A 191 -17.99 -14.13 -5.21
CA VAL A 191 -16.88 -13.26 -5.63
C VAL A 191 -15.83 -13.99 -6.46
N TYR A 192 -15.45 -15.21 -6.06
CA TYR A 192 -14.34 -15.96 -6.64
C TYR A 192 -14.77 -17.20 -7.42
N GLY A 193 -15.94 -17.76 -7.16
CA GLY A 193 -16.40 -19.01 -7.77
C GLY A 193 -15.67 -20.24 -7.23
N HIS A 194 -15.48 -21.25 -8.09
CA HIS A 194 -14.63 -22.42 -7.86
C HIS A 194 -14.93 -23.24 -6.59
N LEU A 195 -16.18 -23.18 -6.08
CA LEU A 195 -16.63 -24.11 -5.06
C LEU A 195 -16.61 -25.55 -5.62
N LYS A 196 -15.96 -26.47 -4.89
CA LYS A 196 -15.89 -27.88 -5.28
C LYS A 196 -17.29 -28.49 -5.31
N THR A 197 -17.54 -29.50 -6.14
CA THR A 197 -18.88 -30.10 -6.27
C THR A 197 -19.21 -31.16 -5.21
N ASN A 198 -18.20 -31.65 -4.48
CA ASN A 198 -18.34 -32.67 -3.42
C ASN A 198 -18.24 -32.06 -2.01
N VAL A 199 -18.86 -30.90 -1.79
CA VAL A 199 -18.83 -30.26 -0.46
C VAL A 199 -19.90 -30.87 0.43
N ASN A 200 -19.49 -31.40 1.57
CA ASN A 200 -20.41 -31.84 2.61
C ASN A 200 -20.69 -30.63 3.52
N PHE A 201 -21.91 -30.11 3.48
CA PHE A 201 -22.33 -29.05 4.41
C PHE A 201 -22.58 -29.68 5.79
N PRO A 202 -21.84 -29.29 6.85
CA PRO A 202 -22.24 -29.65 8.20
C PRO A 202 -23.54 -28.95 8.63
#